data_AF-A0A7V0U197-F1
#
_entry.id   AF-A0A7V0U197-F1
#
_cell.length_a   1.000
_cell.length_b   1.000
_cell.length_c   1.000
_cell.angle_alpha   90.00
_cell.angle_beta   90.00
_cell.angle_gamma   90.00
#
_symmetry.space_group_name_H-M   'P 1'
#
loop_
_entity.id
_entity.type
_entity.pdbx_description
1 polymer ?
#
loop_
_entity_poly.entity_id
_entity_poly.type
_entity_poly.pdbx_seq_one_letter_code
_entity_poly.pdbx_strand_id
1 'polypeptide(L)'
;MKTEKDWERIVRRFERLLRLKSFPVAFKMLESRKELEVIPFLRRPQNKMTMCQMINLVRNFDWSVGAEIKDFLFASCSSILGLQELPESHRDGTFRNIVWVATKEDGRKFERSIPRLPVGRYQALAMAPLVYNPFDPDIVLIYANPAQMMLLVNALQFVDYEVMQFFCVGESSCADAIVRCYRDQKASLALPCYGERCYGHTQDDELVMALPAALMEKALSGLEALYRRGVRYPISFAGASCDLTSVFPPAYLGLEEMMKKVKGDGRHFLLGVTGGIASGKSTVSKMLGELGSPLIDFDLIARQVVEPGTSGLARIVDYFGRQVLAEDGSLDRKKLSDIVFGDMEKRKKLESFTHPPIYEEFFRQTAAIAARNPDAVIQVAVPLLIELNLQYLFDKILVIHVPAQIQVERLAQRDGISEAEAANILKAQLPIDEKLQFADFVVDNTGDLAYTKKQVAKIWNDLQEGRLAS
;
A
#
# COMPACT_ATOMS: atom_id res chain seq x y z
N MET A 1 10.07 -19.76 -20.52
CA MET A 1 9.48 -18.46 -20.95
C MET A 1 10.23 -17.33 -20.27
N LYS A 2 10.44 -16.18 -20.93
CA LYS A 2 10.87 -14.96 -20.21
C LYS A 2 9.64 -14.34 -19.56
N THR A 3 9.74 -13.91 -18.31
CA THR A 3 8.69 -13.14 -17.64
C THR A 3 8.81 -11.67 -18.02
N GLU A 4 7.67 -10.99 -18.18
CA GLU A 4 7.61 -9.54 -18.37
C GLU A 4 7.94 -8.79 -17.08
N LYS A 5 7.68 -9.41 -15.93
CA LYS A 5 7.89 -8.85 -14.59
C LYS A 5 8.89 -9.65 -13.78
N ASP A 6 9.55 -8.96 -12.85
CA ASP A 6 10.31 -9.57 -11.77
C ASP A 6 9.37 -9.88 -10.60
N TRP A 7 8.72 -11.05 -10.70
CA TRP A 7 7.79 -11.56 -9.70
C TRP A 7 8.48 -11.87 -8.36
N GLU A 8 9.73 -12.31 -8.38
CA GLU A 8 10.51 -12.53 -7.16
C GLU A 8 10.55 -11.26 -6.30
N ARG A 9 10.89 -10.12 -6.90
CA ARG A 9 10.93 -8.84 -6.19
C ARG A 9 9.57 -8.44 -5.61
N ILE A 10 8.49 -8.65 -6.36
CA ILE A 10 7.12 -8.32 -5.92
C ILE A 10 6.73 -9.23 -4.75
N VAL A 11 6.87 -10.55 -4.91
CA VAL A 11 6.43 -11.56 -3.95
C VAL A 11 7.21 -11.45 -2.64
N ARG A 12 8.54 -11.29 -2.68
CA ARG A 12 9.34 -11.16 -1.45
C ARG A 12 8.93 -9.95 -0.59
N ARG A 13 8.55 -8.83 -1.22
CA ARG A 13 8.03 -7.67 -0.49
C ARG A 13 6.64 -7.95 0.08
N PHE A 14 5.79 -8.63 -0.69
CA PHE A 14 4.47 -9.04 -0.26
C PHE A 14 4.51 -9.97 0.95
N GLU A 15 5.38 -10.98 0.92
CA GLU A 15 5.65 -11.91 2.02
C GLU A 15 6.18 -11.19 3.26
N ARG A 16 7.05 -10.18 3.09
CA ARG A 16 7.54 -9.38 4.23
C ARG A 16 6.42 -8.57 4.91
N LEU A 17 5.48 -8.03 4.13
CA LEU A 17 4.39 -7.18 4.63
C LEU A 17 3.26 -7.99 5.26
N LEU A 18 2.90 -9.13 4.67
CA LEU A 18 1.81 -9.97 5.14
C LEU A 18 2.27 -11.16 6.01
N ARG A 19 3.53 -11.57 5.94
CA ARG A 19 4.06 -12.79 6.60
C ARG A 19 3.25 -14.04 6.24
N LEU A 20 3.11 -14.28 4.94
CA LEU A 20 2.35 -15.42 4.42
C LEU A 20 2.97 -16.75 4.89
N LYS A 21 2.11 -17.74 5.18
CA LYS A 21 2.53 -19.08 5.62
C LYS A 21 2.91 -20.01 4.45
N SER A 22 2.48 -19.67 3.24
CA SER A 22 2.67 -20.47 2.02
C SER A 22 2.90 -19.59 0.81
N PHE A 23 3.50 -20.13 -0.25
CA PHE A 23 3.80 -19.36 -1.46
C PHE A 23 2.55 -18.87 -2.18
N PRO A 24 2.52 -17.62 -2.69
CA PRO A 24 1.56 -17.21 -3.70
C PRO A 24 1.67 -18.10 -4.94
N VAL A 25 0.55 -18.64 -5.40
CA VAL A 25 0.49 -19.58 -6.52
C VAL A 25 0.26 -18.83 -7.81
N ALA A 26 1.25 -18.85 -8.70
CA ALA A 26 1.08 -18.45 -10.10
C ALA A 26 0.13 -19.44 -10.76
N PHE A 27 -0.94 -18.97 -11.42
CA PHE A 27 -1.92 -19.81 -12.09
C PHE A 27 -2.12 -19.34 -13.54
N LYS A 28 -1.93 -20.25 -14.50
CA LYS A 28 -2.05 -19.95 -15.93
C LYS A 28 -2.86 -21.04 -16.65
N MET A 29 -3.84 -20.62 -17.43
CA MET A 29 -4.58 -21.51 -18.34
C MET A 29 -3.86 -21.56 -19.69
N LEU A 30 -3.77 -22.74 -20.30
CA LEU A 30 -3.02 -22.98 -21.52
C LEU A 30 -3.95 -23.42 -22.65
N GLU A 31 -3.88 -22.77 -23.80
CA GLU A 31 -4.70 -23.09 -24.97
C GLU A 31 -4.19 -24.36 -25.67
N SER A 32 -2.90 -24.66 -25.54
CA SER A 32 -2.27 -25.86 -26.06
C SER A 32 -1.51 -26.62 -24.98
N ARG A 33 -1.74 -27.95 -24.90
CA ARG A 33 -0.97 -28.83 -24.01
C ARG A 33 0.53 -28.84 -24.30
N LYS A 34 0.97 -28.47 -25.51
CA LYS A 34 2.40 -28.40 -25.86
C LYS A 34 3.13 -27.31 -25.07
N GLU A 35 2.41 -26.30 -24.58
CA GLU A 35 2.98 -25.23 -23.76
C GLU A 35 3.52 -25.73 -22.42
N LEU A 36 3.07 -26.90 -21.95
CA LEU A 36 3.59 -27.51 -20.73
C LEU A 36 5.07 -27.91 -20.87
N GLU A 37 5.52 -28.24 -22.08
CA GLU A 37 6.90 -28.71 -22.33
C GLU A 37 7.95 -27.60 -22.21
N VAL A 38 7.53 -26.34 -22.32
CA VAL A 38 8.45 -25.17 -22.30
C VAL A 38 8.50 -24.46 -20.95
N ILE A 39 7.74 -24.94 -19.96
CA ILE A 39 7.73 -24.41 -18.60
C ILE A 39 8.84 -25.11 -17.80
N PRO A 40 9.81 -24.35 -17.25
CA PRO A 40 10.95 -24.94 -16.55
C PRO A 40 10.51 -25.64 -15.26
N PHE A 41 11.17 -26.75 -14.93
CA PHE A 41 10.96 -27.53 -13.69
C PHE A 41 9.51 -28.00 -13.46
N LEU A 42 8.68 -28.00 -14.51
CA LEU A 42 7.29 -28.44 -14.44
C LEU A 42 7.21 -29.94 -14.16
N ARG A 43 6.42 -30.32 -13.17
CA ARG A 43 6.12 -31.70 -12.80
C ARG A 43 4.71 -32.06 -13.26
N ARG A 44 4.56 -33.31 -13.69
CA ARG A 44 3.27 -33.91 -14.07
C ARG A 44 2.77 -34.81 -12.94
N PRO A 45 1.49 -34.76 -12.56
CA PRO A 45 0.90 -35.71 -11.62
C PRO A 45 1.15 -37.15 -12.07
N GLN A 46 1.68 -38.00 -11.18
CA GLN A 46 1.87 -39.43 -11.47
C GLN A 46 0.57 -40.24 -11.35
N ASN A 47 -0.36 -39.74 -10.56
CA ASN A 47 -1.69 -40.30 -10.36
C ASN A 47 -2.72 -39.19 -10.59
N LYS A 48 -4.00 -39.57 -10.73
CA LYS A 48 -5.09 -38.59 -10.75
C LYS A 48 -5.19 -37.88 -9.39
N MET A 49 -5.29 -36.56 -9.41
CA MET A 49 -5.32 -35.73 -8.19
C MET A 49 -6.50 -34.76 -8.23
N THR A 50 -6.93 -34.30 -7.05
CA THR A 50 -7.84 -33.15 -6.99
C THR A 50 -7.08 -31.87 -7.30
N MET A 51 -7.79 -30.84 -7.76
CA MET A 51 -7.17 -29.53 -7.99
C MET A 51 -6.59 -28.96 -6.68
N CYS A 52 -7.26 -29.20 -5.55
CA CYS A 52 -6.79 -28.79 -4.22
C CYS A 52 -5.43 -29.40 -3.87
N GLN A 53 -5.22 -30.69 -4.17
CA GLN A 53 -3.91 -31.33 -3.96
C GLN A 53 -2.82 -30.72 -4.85
N MET A 54 -3.14 -30.42 -6.12
CA MET A 54 -2.19 -29.77 -7.02
C MET A 54 -1.80 -28.38 -6.52
N ILE A 55 -2.76 -27.58 -6.04
CA ILE A 55 -2.50 -26.27 -5.43
C ILE A 55 -1.63 -26.43 -4.17
N ASN A 56 -1.90 -27.44 -3.33
CA ASN A 56 -1.11 -27.74 -2.13
C ASN A 56 0.36 -28.03 -2.45
N LEU A 57 0.61 -28.87 -3.46
CA LEU A 57 1.97 -29.15 -3.94
C LEU A 57 2.72 -27.87 -4.33
N VAL A 58 2.03 -26.91 -4.92
CA VAL A 58 2.62 -25.62 -5.28
C VAL A 58 2.90 -24.78 -4.03
N ARG A 59 1.88 -24.51 -3.22
CA ARG A 59 1.96 -23.54 -2.12
C ARG A 59 2.82 -23.99 -0.94
N ASN A 60 2.90 -25.29 -0.68
CA ASN A 60 3.56 -25.84 0.52
C ASN A 60 4.77 -26.73 0.20
N PHE A 61 4.88 -27.28 -1.00
CA PHE A 61 5.97 -28.20 -1.36
C PHE A 61 6.91 -27.65 -2.44
N ASP A 62 6.69 -26.42 -2.92
CA ASP A 62 7.53 -25.78 -3.93
C ASP A 62 7.59 -26.59 -5.25
N TRP A 63 6.40 -26.99 -5.73
CA TRP A 63 6.29 -27.69 -7.01
C TRP A 63 5.70 -26.78 -8.08
N SER A 64 6.33 -26.77 -9.25
CA SER A 64 5.66 -26.37 -10.47
C SER A 64 4.86 -27.56 -10.99
N VAL A 65 3.54 -27.41 -11.14
CA VAL A 65 2.62 -28.48 -11.52
C VAL A 65 1.91 -28.11 -12.80
N GLY A 66 1.95 -29.03 -13.78
CA GLY A 66 1.15 -28.93 -15.00
C GLY A 66 0.12 -30.04 -15.04
N ALA A 67 -1.11 -29.73 -15.44
CA ALA A 67 -2.19 -30.71 -15.51
C ALA A 67 -3.05 -30.55 -16.76
N GLU A 68 -3.51 -31.69 -17.28
CA GLU A 68 -4.53 -31.82 -18.32
C GLU A 68 -5.76 -32.55 -17.76
N ILE A 69 -6.83 -32.62 -18.53
CA ILE A 69 -8.08 -33.32 -18.20
C ILE A 69 -7.88 -34.71 -17.56
N LYS A 70 -6.92 -35.51 -18.06
CA LYS A 70 -6.66 -36.88 -17.60
C LYS A 70 -6.07 -36.96 -16.19
N ASP A 71 -5.46 -35.87 -15.72
CA ASP A 71 -4.76 -35.80 -14.43
C ASP A 71 -5.72 -35.44 -13.29
N PHE A 72 -6.95 -35.01 -13.60
CA PHE A 72 -7.97 -34.71 -12.61
C PHE A 72 -8.67 -35.97 -12.12
N LEU A 73 -8.78 -36.11 -10.79
CA LEU A 73 -9.52 -37.19 -10.15
C LEU A 73 -11.03 -37.06 -10.39
N PHE A 74 -11.56 -35.84 -10.26
CA PHE A 74 -12.98 -35.57 -10.41
C PHE A 74 -13.27 -34.73 -11.65
N ALA A 75 -14.17 -35.25 -12.48
CA ALA A 75 -14.67 -34.59 -13.67
C ALA A 75 -15.35 -33.22 -13.37
N SER A 76 -15.92 -33.07 -12.17
CA SER A 76 -16.48 -31.79 -11.72
C SER A 76 -15.41 -30.71 -11.55
N CYS A 77 -14.23 -31.05 -11.05
CA CYS A 77 -13.12 -30.10 -10.88
C CYS A 77 -12.61 -29.57 -12.23
N SER A 78 -12.32 -30.46 -13.18
CA SER A 78 -11.84 -30.05 -14.51
C SER A 78 -12.92 -29.30 -15.31
N SER A 79 -14.21 -29.56 -15.05
CA SER A 79 -15.31 -28.80 -15.67
C SER A 79 -15.40 -27.35 -15.22
N ILE A 80 -14.96 -27.03 -13.99
CA ILE A 80 -14.94 -25.65 -13.48
C ILE A 80 -13.97 -24.80 -14.30
N LEU A 81 -12.84 -25.39 -14.68
CA LEU A 81 -11.80 -24.76 -15.50
C LEU A 81 -12.07 -24.82 -17.01
N GLY A 82 -13.23 -25.33 -17.44
CA GLY A 82 -13.58 -25.41 -18.87
C GLY A 82 -12.76 -26.45 -19.66
N LEU A 83 -12.09 -27.39 -19.00
CA LEU A 83 -11.32 -28.44 -19.68
C LEU A 83 -12.23 -29.55 -20.26
N GLN A 84 -13.46 -29.65 -19.76
CA GLN A 84 -14.47 -30.59 -20.22
C GLN A 84 -15.88 -30.17 -19.78
N GLU A 85 -16.89 -30.79 -20.37
CA GLU A 85 -18.28 -30.63 -19.97
C GLU A 85 -18.56 -31.15 -18.55
N LEU A 86 -19.54 -30.53 -17.89
CA LEU A 86 -20.05 -31.02 -16.60
C LEU A 86 -20.77 -32.36 -16.80
N PRO A 87 -20.43 -33.42 -16.03
CA PRO A 87 -21.10 -34.71 -16.13
C PRO A 87 -22.61 -34.62 -15.87
N GLU A 88 -23.38 -35.48 -16.53
CA GLU A 88 -24.85 -35.46 -16.44
C GLU A 88 -25.36 -35.69 -15.01
N SER A 89 -24.69 -36.56 -14.24
CA SER A 89 -25.02 -36.81 -12.84
C SER A 89 -24.88 -35.59 -11.93
N HIS A 90 -24.10 -34.59 -12.33
CA HIS A 90 -24.03 -33.31 -11.65
C HIS A 90 -25.11 -32.39 -12.23
N ARG A 91 -25.17 -32.26 -13.57
CA ARG A 91 -26.12 -31.39 -14.27
C ARG A 91 -27.57 -31.63 -13.87
N ASP A 92 -27.97 -32.88 -13.69
CA ASP A 92 -29.33 -33.26 -13.32
C ASP A 92 -29.61 -33.16 -11.81
N GLY A 93 -28.61 -32.78 -11.01
CA GLY A 93 -28.67 -32.57 -9.57
C GLY A 93 -28.44 -33.83 -8.72
N THR A 94 -28.24 -35.00 -9.30
CA THR A 94 -28.10 -36.28 -8.57
C THR A 94 -26.93 -36.25 -7.59
N PHE A 95 -25.74 -35.87 -8.05
CA PHE A 95 -24.54 -35.85 -7.20
C PHE A 95 -24.69 -34.92 -6.00
N ARG A 96 -25.20 -33.71 -6.22
CA ARG A 96 -25.44 -32.74 -5.14
C ARG A 96 -26.50 -33.23 -4.18
N ASN A 97 -27.54 -33.91 -4.66
CA ASN A 97 -28.56 -34.47 -3.79
C ASN A 97 -28.03 -35.57 -2.87
N ILE A 98 -27.13 -36.43 -3.38
CA ILE A 98 -26.53 -37.51 -2.59
C ILE A 98 -25.71 -36.96 -1.41
N VAL A 99 -25.03 -35.81 -1.60
CA VAL A 99 -23.99 -35.37 -0.67
C VAL A 99 -24.33 -34.07 0.07
N TRP A 100 -24.96 -33.10 -0.60
CA TRP A 100 -24.96 -31.70 -0.17
C TRP A 100 -26.35 -31.09 0.05
N VAL A 101 -27.39 -31.56 -0.65
CA VAL A 101 -28.72 -30.94 -0.60
C VAL A 101 -29.86 -31.96 -0.58
N ALA A 102 -30.97 -31.62 0.07
CA ALA A 102 -32.05 -32.57 0.34
C ALA A 102 -32.78 -33.06 -0.93
N THR A 103 -32.79 -32.27 -2.01
CA THR A 103 -33.53 -32.61 -3.24
C THR A 103 -32.66 -32.51 -4.50
N LYS A 104 -32.99 -33.29 -5.55
CA LYS A 104 -32.38 -33.13 -6.87
C LYS A 104 -32.65 -31.76 -7.49
N GLU A 105 -33.79 -31.15 -7.17
CA GLU A 105 -34.11 -29.80 -7.64
C GLU A 105 -33.12 -28.78 -7.08
N ASP A 106 -32.87 -28.81 -5.76
CA ASP A 106 -31.87 -27.96 -5.14
C ASP A 106 -30.46 -28.31 -5.63
N GLY A 107 -30.22 -29.58 -5.99
CA GLY A 107 -28.98 -30.01 -6.63
C GLY A 107 -28.74 -29.32 -7.98
N ARG A 108 -29.79 -29.14 -8.78
CA ARG A 108 -29.71 -28.37 -10.04
C ARG A 108 -29.51 -26.88 -9.78
N LYS A 109 -30.19 -26.31 -8.77
CA LYS A 109 -29.99 -24.91 -8.36
C LYS A 109 -28.54 -24.67 -7.94
N PHE A 110 -27.98 -25.58 -7.16
CA PHE A 110 -26.58 -25.59 -6.74
C PHE A 110 -25.65 -25.57 -7.96
N GLU A 111 -25.80 -26.52 -8.88
CA GLU A 111 -24.88 -26.62 -10.02
C GLU A 111 -24.96 -25.43 -10.99
N ARG A 112 -26.15 -24.81 -11.09
CA ARG A 112 -26.36 -23.58 -11.87
C ARG A 112 -25.73 -22.34 -11.25
N SER A 113 -25.50 -22.30 -9.93
CA SER A 113 -24.87 -21.15 -9.26
C SER A 113 -23.34 -21.14 -9.37
N ILE A 114 -22.74 -22.30 -9.67
CA ILE A 114 -21.28 -22.45 -9.86
C ILE A 114 -20.87 -21.86 -11.23
N PRO A 115 -20.06 -20.79 -11.26
CA PRO A 115 -19.51 -20.29 -12.51
C PRO A 115 -18.47 -21.26 -13.07
N ARG A 116 -18.39 -21.36 -14.39
CA ARG A 116 -17.42 -22.22 -15.11
C ARG A 116 -16.79 -21.44 -16.25
N LEU A 117 -15.52 -21.76 -16.56
CA LEU A 117 -14.89 -21.26 -17.77
C LEU A 117 -15.51 -21.94 -19.02
N PRO A 118 -15.59 -21.24 -20.17
CA PRO A 118 -16.08 -21.81 -21.40
C PRO A 118 -15.26 -23.03 -21.85
N VAL A 119 -15.95 -24.08 -22.28
CA VAL A 119 -15.31 -25.30 -22.80
C VAL A 119 -14.69 -25.04 -24.18
N GLY A 120 -13.58 -25.70 -24.47
CA GLY A 120 -12.95 -25.72 -25.79
C GLY A 120 -11.87 -24.65 -26.01
N ARG A 121 -11.69 -23.72 -25.07
CA ARG A 121 -10.59 -22.73 -25.14
C ARG A 121 -9.27 -23.28 -24.63
N TYR A 122 -9.28 -23.96 -23.49
CA TYR A 122 -8.08 -24.41 -22.80
C TYR A 122 -7.93 -25.93 -22.83
N GLN A 123 -6.69 -26.39 -22.95
CA GLN A 123 -6.35 -27.82 -22.96
C GLN A 123 -5.61 -28.25 -21.68
N ALA A 124 -4.97 -27.30 -20.99
CA ALA A 124 -4.17 -27.57 -19.82
C ALA A 124 -4.13 -26.34 -18.88
N LEU A 125 -3.53 -26.54 -17.71
CA LEU A 125 -3.13 -25.48 -16.81
C LEU A 125 -1.70 -25.71 -16.30
N ALA A 126 -1.06 -24.63 -15.89
CA ALA A 126 0.19 -24.65 -15.14
C ALA A 126 0.07 -23.80 -13.87
N MET A 127 0.67 -24.32 -12.80
CA MET A 127 0.78 -23.64 -11.52
C MET A 127 2.20 -23.73 -11.00
N ALA A 128 2.69 -22.69 -10.36
CA ALA A 128 4.03 -22.68 -9.79
C ALA A 128 4.14 -21.64 -8.66
N PRO A 129 5.12 -21.77 -7.75
CA PRO A 129 5.34 -20.74 -6.73
C PRO A 129 5.85 -19.48 -7.41
N LEU A 130 5.11 -18.39 -7.28
CA LEU A 130 5.34 -17.18 -8.07
C LEU A 130 6.69 -16.52 -7.76
N VAL A 131 7.22 -16.75 -6.55
CA VAL A 131 8.51 -16.22 -6.09
C VAL A 131 9.69 -16.65 -6.97
N TYR A 132 9.59 -17.77 -7.70
CA TYR A 132 10.68 -18.29 -8.54
C TYR A 132 10.65 -17.80 -9.99
N ASN A 133 9.84 -16.79 -10.30
CA ASN A 133 9.70 -16.26 -11.67
C ASN A 133 9.39 -17.36 -12.72
N PRO A 134 8.40 -18.26 -12.49
CA PRO A 134 8.22 -19.45 -13.34
C PRO A 134 7.70 -19.12 -14.75
N PHE A 135 6.72 -18.21 -14.83
CA PHE A 135 6.06 -17.68 -16.02
C PHE A 135 5.17 -16.50 -15.60
N ASP A 136 4.68 -15.69 -16.56
CA ASP A 136 3.67 -14.69 -16.26
C ASP A 136 2.29 -15.36 -16.09
N PRO A 137 1.70 -15.32 -14.89
CA PRO A 137 0.41 -15.93 -14.62
C PRO A 137 -0.74 -15.10 -15.16
N ASP A 138 -1.90 -15.74 -15.33
CA ASP A 138 -3.15 -15.01 -15.58
C ASP A 138 -3.68 -14.43 -14.25
N ILE A 139 -3.63 -15.26 -13.20
CA ILE A 139 -4.06 -14.90 -11.84
C ILE A 139 -3.07 -15.46 -10.80
N VAL A 140 -3.08 -14.88 -9.62
CA VAL A 140 -2.29 -15.30 -8.46
C VAL A 140 -3.23 -15.72 -7.34
N LEU A 141 -3.06 -16.94 -6.81
CA LEU A 141 -3.81 -17.39 -5.64
C LEU A 141 -3.01 -17.13 -4.38
N ILE A 142 -3.61 -16.43 -3.42
CA ILE A 142 -3.02 -16.09 -2.14
C ILE A 142 -3.88 -16.74 -1.05
N TYR A 143 -3.25 -17.58 -0.24
CA TYR A 143 -3.87 -18.14 0.95
C TYR A 143 -3.36 -17.40 2.18
N ALA A 144 -4.28 -16.91 2.99
CA ALA A 144 -3.97 -16.06 4.14
C ALA A 144 -5.13 -16.05 5.14
N ASN A 145 -4.87 -15.65 6.39
CA ASN A 145 -5.91 -15.54 7.40
C ASN A 145 -6.79 -14.27 7.22
N PRO A 146 -7.93 -14.15 7.92
CA PRO A 146 -8.81 -12.99 7.81
C PRO A 146 -8.13 -11.63 8.04
N ALA A 147 -7.17 -11.55 8.96
CA ALA A 147 -6.42 -10.32 9.23
C ALA A 147 -5.56 -9.89 8.04
N GLN A 148 -4.86 -10.85 7.42
CA GLN A 148 -4.07 -10.62 6.20
C GLN A 148 -4.97 -10.27 5.01
N MET A 149 -6.12 -10.95 4.86
CA MET A 149 -7.08 -10.66 3.79
C MET A 149 -7.70 -9.27 3.92
N MET A 150 -8.03 -8.84 5.13
CA MET A 150 -8.51 -7.47 5.38
C MET A 150 -7.48 -6.44 4.92
N LEU A 151 -6.19 -6.63 5.24
CA LEU A 151 -5.14 -5.73 4.78
C LEU A 151 -5.00 -5.73 3.26
N LEU A 152 -5.14 -6.88 2.62
CA LEU A 152 -5.08 -7.00 1.17
C LEU A 152 -6.27 -6.32 0.46
N VAL A 153 -7.49 -6.47 1.00
CA VAL A 153 -8.68 -5.73 0.54
C VAL A 153 -8.45 -4.23 0.67
N ASN A 154 -8.04 -3.76 1.85
CA ASN A 154 -7.76 -2.34 2.08
C ASN A 154 -6.66 -1.82 1.14
N ALA A 155 -5.64 -2.64 0.84
CA ALA A 155 -4.56 -2.26 -0.06
C ALA A 155 -5.04 -2.09 -1.50
N LEU A 156 -5.89 -3.01 -1.98
CA LEU A 156 -6.49 -2.90 -3.31
C LEU A 156 -7.47 -1.72 -3.41
N GLN A 157 -8.14 -1.37 -2.32
CA GLN A 157 -9.04 -0.23 -2.21
C GLN A 157 -8.33 1.11 -1.97
N PHE A 158 -7.03 1.09 -1.66
CA PHE A 158 -6.27 2.29 -1.31
C PHE A 158 -6.21 3.32 -2.45
N VAL A 159 -6.12 2.83 -3.70
CA VAL A 159 -6.23 3.63 -4.92
C VAL A 159 -7.48 3.16 -5.66
N ASP A 160 -8.29 4.09 -6.18
CA ASP A 160 -9.56 3.79 -6.85
C ASP A 160 -10.49 2.92 -5.99
N TYR A 161 -10.97 3.50 -4.88
CA TYR A 161 -11.83 2.80 -3.93
C TYR A 161 -13.08 2.24 -4.61
N GLU A 162 -13.31 0.94 -4.44
CA GLU A 162 -14.56 0.27 -4.79
C GLU A 162 -14.97 -0.72 -3.71
N VAL A 163 -16.28 -0.86 -3.48
CA VAL A 163 -16.80 -1.91 -2.60
C VAL A 163 -16.62 -3.26 -3.29
N MET A 164 -15.88 -4.17 -2.66
CA MET A 164 -15.70 -5.53 -3.16
C MET A 164 -16.82 -6.45 -2.70
N GLN A 165 -17.44 -7.16 -3.65
CA GLN A 165 -18.48 -8.14 -3.39
C GLN A 165 -17.97 -9.53 -3.71
N PHE A 166 -18.11 -10.45 -2.76
CA PHE A 166 -17.62 -11.81 -2.88
C PHE A 166 -18.79 -12.80 -2.79
N PHE A 167 -18.61 -13.97 -3.41
CA PHE A 167 -19.63 -15.01 -3.50
C PHE A 167 -19.19 -16.23 -2.69
N CYS A 168 -20.19 -16.96 -2.18
CA CYS A 168 -19.96 -18.23 -1.51
C CYS A 168 -21.02 -19.22 -1.96
N VAL A 169 -20.62 -20.16 -2.81
CA VAL A 169 -21.44 -21.32 -3.21
C VAL A 169 -21.40 -22.43 -2.15
N GLY A 170 -20.49 -22.33 -1.17
CA GLY A 170 -20.31 -23.30 -0.08
C GLY A 170 -19.39 -24.46 -0.45
N GLU A 171 -19.62 -25.08 -1.61
CA GLU A 171 -18.71 -26.08 -2.19
C GLU A 171 -18.30 -25.73 -3.61
N SER A 172 -17.11 -26.18 -4.02
CA SER A 172 -16.45 -25.74 -5.25
C SER A 172 -16.00 -24.28 -5.18
N SER A 173 -15.45 -23.87 -4.03
CA SER A 173 -14.86 -22.55 -3.75
C SER A 173 -13.84 -22.08 -4.81
N CYS A 174 -13.18 -23.02 -5.50
CA CYS A 174 -12.36 -22.70 -6.66
C CYS A 174 -13.12 -21.96 -7.77
N ALA A 175 -14.41 -22.22 -7.96
CA ALA A 175 -15.23 -21.47 -8.89
C ALA A 175 -15.41 -20.01 -8.43
N ASP A 176 -15.61 -19.80 -7.12
CA ASP A 176 -15.73 -18.46 -6.56
C ASP A 176 -14.42 -17.68 -6.60
N ALA A 177 -13.28 -18.30 -6.26
CA ALA A 177 -11.98 -17.65 -6.33
C ALA A 177 -11.48 -17.53 -7.79
N ILE A 178 -11.23 -18.65 -8.46
CA ILE A 178 -10.54 -18.70 -9.76
C ILE A 178 -11.44 -18.19 -10.89
N VAL A 179 -12.61 -18.81 -11.08
CA VAL A 179 -13.41 -18.55 -12.29
C VAL A 179 -13.96 -17.12 -12.31
N ARG A 180 -14.44 -16.60 -11.16
CA ARG A 180 -14.91 -15.21 -11.08
C ARG A 180 -13.78 -14.22 -11.31
N CYS A 181 -12.62 -14.46 -10.69
CA CYS A 181 -11.45 -13.61 -10.93
C CYS A 181 -11.03 -13.60 -12.40
N TYR A 182 -10.99 -14.77 -13.03
CA TYR A 182 -10.62 -14.93 -14.43
C TYR A 182 -11.62 -14.26 -15.38
N ARG A 183 -12.92 -14.39 -15.11
CA ARG A 183 -13.98 -13.83 -15.95
C ARG A 183 -14.11 -12.32 -15.78
N ASP A 184 -14.13 -11.85 -14.54
CA ASP A 184 -14.47 -10.47 -14.20
C ASP A 184 -13.22 -9.57 -14.15
N GLN A 185 -12.02 -10.14 -14.21
CA GLN A 185 -10.73 -9.44 -14.11
C GLN A 185 -10.64 -8.57 -12.84
N LYS A 186 -11.25 -9.05 -11.75
CA LYS A 186 -11.25 -8.42 -10.43
C LYS A 186 -10.77 -9.40 -9.36
N ALA A 187 -10.33 -8.86 -8.23
CA ALA A 187 -10.00 -9.66 -7.06
C ALA A 187 -11.23 -10.47 -6.60
N SER A 188 -11.04 -11.74 -6.25
CA SER A 188 -12.11 -12.59 -5.73
C SER A 188 -11.64 -13.38 -4.51
N LEU A 189 -12.23 -13.06 -3.36
CA LEU A 189 -12.03 -13.76 -2.09
C LEU A 189 -13.09 -14.86 -1.95
N ALA A 190 -12.68 -16.04 -1.49
CA ALA A 190 -13.57 -17.15 -1.21
C ALA A 190 -13.27 -17.80 0.15
N LEU A 191 -14.32 -18.40 0.73
CA LEU A 191 -14.19 -19.30 1.86
C LEU A 191 -13.79 -20.69 1.33
N PRO A 192 -12.63 -21.24 1.75
CA PRO A 192 -12.21 -22.56 1.30
C PRO A 192 -13.18 -23.66 1.73
N CYS A 193 -13.58 -24.50 0.78
CA CYS A 193 -14.58 -25.54 1.01
C CYS A 193 -13.99 -26.81 1.62
N TYR A 194 -14.83 -27.83 1.88
CA TYR A 194 -14.39 -29.08 2.52
C TYR A 194 -13.25 -29.75 1.74
N GLY A 195 -13.32 -29.78 0.41
CA GLY A 195 -12.29 -30.37 -0.43
C GLY A 195 -10.93 -29.65 -0.35
N GLU A 196 -10.92 -28.33 -0.20
CA GLU A 196 -9.67 -27.58 0.00
C GLU A 196 -9.01 -27.90 1.35
N ARG A 197 -9.82 -28.08 2.40
CA ARG A 197 -9.31 -28.45 3.73
C ARG A 197 -8.79 -29.89 3.74
N CYS A 198 -9.64 -30.82 3.30
CA CYS A 198 -9.36 -32.25 3.34
C CYS A 198 -8.21 -32.64 2.42
N TYR A 199 -8.15 -32.10 1.19
CA TYR A 199 -7.18 -32.53 0.19
C TYR A 199 -6.11 -31.48 -0.12
N GLY A 200 -6.41 -30.20 0.07
CA GLY A 200 -5.50 -29.09 -0.18
C GLY A 200 -4.71 -28.63 1.05
N HIS A 201 -4.98 -29.22 2.23
CA HIS A 201 -4.38 -28.84 3.52
C HIS A 201 -4.58 -27.36 3.89
N THR A 202 -5.62 -26.73 3.35
CA THR A 202 -5.98 -25.36 3.73
C THR A 202 -6.41 -25.34 5.20
N GLN A 203 -5.79 -24.45 5.99
CA GLN A 203 -5.99 -24.41 7.44
C GLN A 203 -7.34 -23.79 7.81
N ASP A 204 -7.84 -24.09 9.01
CA ASP A 204 -9.12 -23.58 9.54
C ASP A 204 -9.22 -22.06 9.53
N ASP A 205 -8.10 -21.38 9.78
CA ASP A 205 -7.98 -19.93 9.78
C ASP A 205 -7.69 -19.34 8.39
N GLU A 206 -7.57 -20.13 7.33
CA GLU A 206 -7.22 -19.63 6.00
C GLU A 206 -8.44 -19.35 5.12
N LEU A 207 -8.30 -18.25 4.37
CA LEU A 207 -9.12 -17.89 3.22
C LEU A 207 -8.26 -17.94 1.96
N VAL A 208 -8.89 -17.90 0.78
CA VAL A 208 -8.20 -17.81 -0.51
C VAL A 208 -8.68 -16.61 -1.29
N MET A 209 -7.74 -15.82 -1.80
CA MET A 209 -8.02 -14.73 -2.73
C MET A 209 -7.31 -15.01 -4.05
N ALA A 210 -8.06 -14.98 -5.16
CA ALA A 210 -7.50 -14.90 -6.50
C ALA A 210 -7.37 -13.42 -6.90
N LEU A 211 -6.20 -13.04 -7.40
CA LEU A 211 -5.92 -11.72 -7.94
C LEU A 211 -5.52 -11.82 -9.41
N PRO A 212 -6.07 -10.98 -10.31
CA PRO A 212 -5.49 -10.80 -11.63
C PRO A 212 -4.02 -10.40 -11.48
N ALA A 213 -3.13 -10.97 -12.30
CA ALA A 213 -1.69 -10.69 -12.23
C ALA A 213 -1.38 -9.19 -12.36
N ALA A 214 -2.19 -8.46 -13.13
CA ALA A 214 -2.11 -7.01 -13.30
C ALA A 214 -2.31 -6.22 -11.99
N LEU A 215 -3.07 -6.75 -11.02
CA LEU A 215 -3.37 -6.07 -9.74
C LEU A 215 -2.31 -6.30 -8.65
N MET A 216 -1.32 -7.16 -8.88
CA MET A 216 -0.30 -7.47 -7.86
C MET A 216 0.53 -6.25 -7.44
N GLU A 217 0.89 -5.37 -8.39
CA GLU A 217 1.62 -4.14 -8.07
C GLU A 217 0.75 -3.13 -7.33
N LYS A 218 -0.52 -3.00 -7.73
CA LYS A 218 -1.51 -2.17 -7.02
C LYS A 218 -1.65 -2.63 -5.56
N ALA A 219 -1.82 -3.94 -5.35
CA ALA A 219 -1.90 -4.54 -4.03
C ALA A 219 -0.63 -4.28 -3.20
N LEU A 220 0.55 -4.47 -3.79
CA LEU A 220 1.82 -4.24 -3.10
C LEU A 220 1.97 -2.75 -2.70
N SER A 221 1.70 -1.83 -3.61
CA SER A 221 1.79 -0.39 -3.35
C SER A 221 0.82 0.03 -2.24
N GLY A 222 -0.43 -0.46 -2.29
CA GLY A 222 -1.42 -0.24 -1.24
C GLY A 222 -0.98 -0.78 0.12
N LEU A 223 -0.43 -2.00 0.18
CA LEU A 223 0.10 -2.57 1.43
C LEU A 223 1.24 -1.73 2.01
N GLU A 224 2.13 -1.21 1.18
CA GLU A 224 3.21 -0.34 1.63
C GLU A 224 2.70 1.01 2.14
N ALA A 225 1.70 1.58 1.49
CA ALA A 225 1.05 2.82 1.93
C ALA A 225 0.35 2.62 3.29
N LEU A 226 -0.42 1.55 3.44
CA LEU A 226 -1.06 1.18 4.71
C LEU A 226 -0.03 0.92 5.81
N TYR A 227 1.06 0.21 5.48
CA TYR A 227 2.12 -0.07 6.42
C TYR A 227 2.75 1.22 6.96
N ARG A 228 3.06 2.19 6.09
CA ARG A 228 3.56 3.53 6.52
C ARG A 228 2.58 4.23 7.44
N ARG A 229 1.28 4.09 7.20
CA ARG A 229 0.19 4.65 8.01
C ARG A 229 -0.13 3.89 9.30
N GLY A 230 0.60 2.82 9.61
CA GLY A 230 0.40 2.04 10.84
C GLY A 230 -0.58 0.87 10.72
N VAL A 231 -1.25 0.72 9.57
CA VAL A 231 -2.17 -0.39 9.29
C VAL A 231 -1.36 -1.54 8.68
N ARG A 232 -0.97 -2.53 9.50
CA ARG A 232 0.02 -3.55 9.13
C ARG A 232 -0.20 -4.90 9.82
N TYR A 233 0.51 -5.92 9.33
CA TYR A 233 0.59 -7.25 9.94
C TYR A 233 1.95 -7.49 10.65
N PRO A 234 2.00 -8.21 11.79
CA PRO A 234 0.87 -8.71 12.58
C PRO A 234 0.07 -7.55 13.20
N ILE A 235 -1.22 -7.79 13.42
CA ILE A 235 -2.08 -6.81 14.10
C ILE A 235 -1.66 -6.76 15.57
N SER A 236 -1.23 -5.58 16.03
CA SER A 236 -0.96 -5.34 17.44
C SER A 236 -2.28 -5.18 18.20
N PHE A 237 -2.52 -6.04 19.19
CA PHE A 237 -3.69 -5.93 20.05
C PHE A 237 -3.45 -4.84 21.09
N ALA A 238 -4.41 -3.93 21.23
CA ALA A 238 -4.33 -2.89 22.26
C ALA A 238 -4.75 -3.37 23.66
N GLY A 239 -5.44 -4.52 23.76
CA GLY A 239 -5.99 -5.05 25.01
C GLY A 239 -7.34 -4.42 25.37
N ALA A 240 -8.28 -5.23 25.85
CA ALA A 240 -9.70 -4.82 25.99
C ALA A 240 -9.95 -3.68 26.99
N SER A 241 -9.06 -3.50 27.98
CA SER A 241 -9.17 -2.48 29.02
C SER A 241 -8.20 -1.30 28.84
N CYS A 242 -7.48 -1.23 27.71
CA CYS A 242 -6.53 -0.16 27.47
C CYS A 242 -7.26 1.11 27.03
N ASP A 243 -6.80 2.26 27.52
CA ASP A 243 -7.24 3.56 27.01
C ASP A 243 -6.62 3.80 25.62
N LEU A 244 -7.45 3.61 24.61
CA LEU A 244 -7.04 3.73 23.21
C LEU A 244 -6.86 5.18 22.74
N THR A 245 -7.29 6.18 23.54
CA THR A 245 -7.22 7.59 23.13
C THR A 245 -5.80 8.02 22.78
N SER A 246 -4.81 7.48 23.50
CA SER A 246 -3.38 7.74 23.28
C SER A 246 -2.76 6.97 22.11
N VAL A 247 -3.46 5.96 21.57
CA VAL A 247 -2.95 5.02 20.56
C VAL A 247 -3.50 5.31 19.17
N PHE A 248 -4.70 5.89 19.10
CA PHE A 248 -5.29 6.30 17.82
C PHE A 248 -4.55 7.53 17.25
N PRO A 249 -4.27 7.56 15.93
CA PRO A 249 -3.82 8.77 15.28
C PRO A 249 -4.80 9.92 15.55
N PRO A 250 -4.33 11.18 15.64
CA PRO A 250 -5.20 12.34 15.84
C PRO A 250 -6.40 12.38 14.88
N ALA A 251 -6.23 11.87 13.66
CA ALA A 251 -7.27 11.72 12.65
C ALA A 251 -8.52 10.93 13.10
N TYR A 252 -8.42 10.04 14.09
CA TYR A 252 -9.53 9.17 14.53
C TYR A 252 -10.34 9.73 15.71
N LEU A 253 -9.73 10.47 16.63
CA LEU A 253 -10.39 10.89 17.88
C LEU A 253 -10.34 12.39 18.15
N GLY A 254 -9.52 13.14 17.41
CA GLY A 254 -9.33 14.56 17.65
C GLY A 254 -9.19 15.35 16.36
N LEU A 255 -9.57 14.80 15.21
CA LEU A 255 -9.40 15.48 13.92
C LEU A 255 -10.12 16.83 13.93
N GLU A 256 -11.38 16.86 14.36
CA GLU A 256 -12.14 18.11 14.45
C GLU A 256 -11.55 19.10 15.46
N GLU A 257 -11.14 18.64 16.63
CA GLU A 257 -10.56 19.52 17.67
C GLU A 257 -9.19 20.04 17.23
N MET A 258 -8.37 19.20 16.62
CA MET A 258 -7.09 19.56 16.04
C MET A 258 -7.27 20.51 14.87
N MET A 259 -8.22 20.24 13.97
CA MET A 259 -8.58 21.16 12.88
C MET A 259 -9.08 22.50 13.43
N LYS A 260 -9.85 22.52 14.53
CA LYS A 260 -10.23 23.76 15.22
C LYS A 260 -9.02 24.49 15.82
N LYS A 261 -8.07 23.78 16.44
CA LYS A 261 -6.84 24.39 16.96
C LYS A 261 -5.96 24.98 15.85
N VAL A 262 -5.94 24.32 14.69
CA VAL A 262 -5.15 24.71 13.52
C VAL A 262 -5.81 25.87 12.76
N LYS A 263 -7.10 25.76 12.46
CA LYS A 263 -7.86 26.74 11.66
C LYS A 263 -8.46 27.88 12.49
N GLY A 264 -8.50 27.76 13.82
CA GLY A 264 -9.04 28.78 14.71
C GLY A 264 -10.51 29.09 14.42
N ASP A 265 -10.83 30.39 14.31
CA ASP A 265 -12.14 30.89 13.89
C ASP A 265 -12.34 30.85 12.36
N GLY A 266 -11.36 30.32 11.61
CA GLY A 266 -11.38 30.20 10.16
C GLY A 266 -10.93 31.46 9.43
N ARG A 267 -10.41 32.48 10.13
CA ARG A 267 -9.99 33.74 9.49
C ARG A 267 -8.57 33.68 8.94
N HIS A 268 -7.61 33.02 9.57
CA HIS A 268 -6.27 32.92 8.99
C HIS A 268 -6.24 31.80 7.95
N PHE A 269 -5.35 31.93 6.96
CA PHE A 269 -5.22 30.99 5.86
C PHE A 269 -3.89 30.24 5.95
N LEU A 270 -3.93 28.92 5.90
CA LEU A 270 -2.74 28.07 5.98
C LEU A 270 -2.35 27.53 4.60
N LEU A 271 -1.22 28.01 4.09
CA LEU A 271 -0.62 27.55 2.85
C LEU A 271 0.46 26.51 3.16
N GLY A 272 0.20 25.23 2.83
CA GLY A 272 1.19 24.16 2.97
C GLY A 272 2.22 24.23 1.85
N VAL A 273 3.47 24.56 2.17
CA VAL A 273 4.56 24.69 1.20
C VAL A 273 5.43 23.44 1.23
N THR A 274 5.45 22.71 0.12
CA THR A 274 6.23 21.47 -0.02
C THR A 274 7.00 21.42 -1.33
N GLY A 275 7.92 20.47 -1.44
CA GLY A 275 8.78 20.27 -2.60
C GLY A 275 9.76 19.15 -2.30
N GLY A 276 10.34 18.55 -3.34
CA GLY A 276 11.40 17.56 -3.14
C GLY A 276 12.69 18.21 -2.64
N ILE A 277 13.64 17.41 -2.18
CA ILE A 277 14.98 17.90 -1.82
C ILE A 277 15.60 18.69 -2.99
N ALA A 278 16.35 19.74 -2.65
CA ALA A 278 16.99 20.65 -3.62
C ALA A 278 16.03 21.36 -4.61
N SER A 279 14.72 21.38 -4.33
CA SER A 279 13.73 22.08 -5.16
C SER A 279 13.75 23.61 -5.05
N GLY A 280 14.39 24.17 -4.01
CA GLY A 280 14.41 25.61 -3.75
C GLY A 280 13.29 26.10 -2.83
N LYS A 281 12.73 25.23 -1.99
CA LYS A 281 11.73 25.59 -0.96
C LYS A 281 12.11 26.80 -0.12
N SER A 282 13.34 26.87 0.38
CA SER A 282 13.82 28.01 1.18
C SER A 282 13.78 29.32 0.40
N THR A 283 14.10 29.29 -0.89
CA THR A 283 14.06 30.46 -1.78
C THR A 283 12.64 30.98 -1.94
N VAL A 284 11.68 30.09 -2.25
CA VAL A 284 10.27 30.46 -2.40
C VAL A 284 9.67 30.92 -1.08
N SER A 285 9.97 30.24 0.03
CA SER A 285 9.48 30.65 1.35
C SER A 285 9.98 32.04 1.76
N LYS A 286 11.23 32.38 1.43
CA LYS A 286 11.75 33.72 1.65
C LYS A 286 11.00 34.76 0.82
N MET A 287 10.73 34.48 -0.46
CA MET A 287 9.97 35.39 -1.33
C MET A 287 8.55 35.64 -0.82
N LEU A 288 7.85 34.59 -0.37
CA LEU A 288 6.54 34.73 0.28
C LEU A 288 6.62 35.55 1.58
N GLY A 289 7.70 35.37 2.34
CA GLY A 289 7.96 36.15 3.56
C GLY A 289 8.16 37.64 3.29
N GLU A 290 8.89 37.99 2.22
CA GLU A 290 9.07 39.37 1.76
C GLU A 290 7.74 40.02 1.33
N LEU A 291 6.77 39.24 0.88
CA LEU A 291 5.41 39.69 0.52
C LEU A 291 4.45 39.75 1.73
N GLY A 292 4.91 39.35 2.92
CA GLY A 292 4.14 39.44 4.17
C GLY A 292 3.57 38.12 4.68
N SER A 293 3.93 36.97 4.10
CA SER A 293 3.51 35.65 4.59
C SER A 293 4.40 35.14 5.74
N PRO A 294 3.92 35.07 6.99
CA PRO A 294 4.71 34.55 8.10
C PRO A 294 5.07 33.08 7.88
N LEU A 295 6.33 32.72 8.14
CA LEU A 295 6.84 31.36 7.94
C LEU A 295 6.82 30.55 9.23
N ILE A 296 6.19 29.38 9.17
CA ILE A 296 6.38 28.30 10.13
C ILE A 296 7.16 27.17 9.44
N ASP A 297 8.34 26.81 9.95
CA ASP A 297 9.20 25.77 9.35
C ASP A 297 9.21 24.50 10.21
N PHE A 298 8.66 23.41 9.68
CA PHE A 298 8.63 22.12 10.38
C PHE A 298 10.02 21.54 10.60
N ASP A 299 11.00 21.83 9.74
CA ASP A 299 12.38 21.38 9.96
C ASP A 299 13.01 22.09 11.15
N LEU A 300 12.65 23.36 11.38
CA LEU A 300 13.09 24.14 12.54
C LEU A 300 12.41 23.64 13.82
N ILE A 301 11.09 23.45 13.79
CA ILE A 301 10.32 22.93 14.92
C ILE A 301 10.84 21.54 15.32
N ALA A 302 11.06 20.64 14.36
CA ALA A 302 11.61 19.30 14.60
C ALA A 302 13.02 19.33 15.22
N ARG A 303 13.76 20.45 15.12
CA ARG A 303 15.02 20.64 15.84
C ARG A 303 14.79 21.11 17.26
N GLN A 304 13.94 22.11 17.45
CA GLN A 304 13.64 22.72 18.75
C GLN A 304 13.04 21.73 19.74
N VAL A 305 12.11 20.87 19.28
CA VAL A 305 11.40 19.92 20.15
C VAL A 305 12.26 18.77 20.69
N VAL A 306 13.52 18.67 20.25
CA VAL A 306 14.51 17.68 20.71
C VAL A 306 15.79 18.34 21.24
N GLU A 307 15.76 19.65 21.52
CA GLU A 307 16.87 20.34 22.19
C GLU A 307 17.03 19.87 23.64
N PRO A 308 18.22 20.05 24.25
CA PRO A 308 18.44 19.76 25.66
C PRO A 308 17.38 20.38 26.57
N GLY A 309 16.82 19.58 27.47
CA GLY A 309 15.77 20.01 28.41
C GLY A 309 14.33 19.83 27.91
N THR A 310 14.12 19.41 26.66
CA THR A 310 12.78 19.12 26.13
C THR A 310 12.29 17.72 26.49
N SER A 311 10.95 17.56 26.57
CA SER A 311 10.31 16.26 26.78
C SER A 311 10.54 15.29 25.61
N GLY A 312 10.66 15.82 24.39
CA GLY A 312 10.98 15.04 23.19
C GLY A 312 12.34 14.35 23.30
N LEU A 313 13.38 15.09 23.68
CA LEU A 313 14.71 14.50 23.88
C LEU A 313 14.71 13.47 25.01
N ALA A 314 14.06 13.75 26.12
CA ALA A 314 13.99 12.82 27.26
C ALA A 314 13.39 11.47 26.87
N ARG A 315 12.29 11.47 26.11
CA ARG A 315 11.65 10.24 25.60
C ARG A 315 12.52 9.46 24.61
N ILE A 316 13.25 10.18 23.74
CA ILE A 316 14.20 9.57 22.81
C ILE A 316 15.32 8.86 23.60
N VAL A 317 15.90 9.53 24.60
CA VAL A 317 16.99 8.97 25.42
C VAL A 317 16.52 7.78 26.25
N ASP A 318 15.30 7.83 26.80
CA ASP A 318 14.72 6.73 27.57
C ASP A 318 14.60 5.43 26.74
N TYR A 319 14.16 5.56 25.48
CA TYR A 319 13.95 4.41 24.60
C TYR A 319 15.24 3.94 23.87
N PHE A 320 16.02 4.88 23.32
CA PHE A 320 17.20 4.56 22.49
C PHE A 320 18.51 4.51 23.28
N GLY A 321 18.50 4.93 24.55
CA GLY A 321 19.66 5.00 25.42
C GLY A 321 20.51 6.25 25.20
N ARG A 322 21.43 6.53 26.13
CA ARG A 322 22.31 7.72 26.10
C ARG A 322 23.27 7.78 24.92
N GLN A 323 23.48 6.67 24.20
CA GLN A 323 24.33 6.60 23.01
C GLN A 323 23.88 7.52 21.86
N VAL A 324 22.62 7.97 21.86
CA VAL A 324 22.09 8.93 20.88
C VAL A 324 22.40 10.38 21.23
N LEU A 325 23.14 10.64 22.32
CA LEU A 325 23.58 11.97 22.71
C LEU A 325 25.01 12.24 22.22
N ALA A 326 25.27 13.51 21.93
CA ALA A 326 26.61 14.07 21.82
C ALA A 326 27.18 14.40 23.20
N GLU A 327 28.47 14.75 23.27
CA GLU A 327 29.16 15.05 24.54
C GLU A 327 28.57 16.26 25.28
N ASP A 328 27.99 17.22 24.55
CA ASP A 328 27.32 18.40 25.08
C ASP A 328 25.88 18.15 25.57
N GLY A 329 25.41 16.90 25.49
CA GLY A 329 24.05 16.51 25.85
C GLY A 329 22.99 16.81 24.78
N SER A 330 23.38 17.31 23.61
CA SER A 330 22.49 17.45 22.46
C SER A 330 22.27 16.11 21.73
N LEU A 331 21.26 16.05 20.86
CA LEU A 331 20.95 14.85 20.09
C LEU A 331 21.97 14.64 18.95
N ASP A 332 22.66 13.50 18.96
CA ASP A 332 23.48 13.03 17.84
C ASP A 332 22.57 12.44 16.75
N ARG A 333 22.17 13.32 15.83
CA ARG A 333 21.26 12.98 14.72
C ARG A 333 21.80 11.89 13.82
N LYS A 334 23.12 11.81 13.64
CA LYS A 334 23.74 10.80 12.77
C LYS A 334 23.59 9.42 13.40
N LYS A 335 23.97 9.27 14.67
CA LYS A 335 23.79 8.01 15.40
C LYS A 335 22.32 7.58 15.46
N LEU A 336 21.42 8.51 15.75
CA LEU A 336 19.99 8.20 15.78
C LEU A 336 19.49 7.77 14.39
N SER A 337 19.89 8.47 13.34
CA SER A 337 19.56 8.12 11.95
C SER A 337 20.02 6.70 11.62
N ASP A 338 21.26 6.34 11.96
CA ASP A 338 21.82 5.01 11.70
C ASP A 338 20.99 3.91 12.40
N ILE A 339 20.49 4.19 13.61
CA ILE A 339 19.63 3.26 14.38
C ILE A 339 18.25 3.09 13.72
N VAL A 340 17.63 4.17 13.23
CA VAL A 340 16.25 4.13 12.72
C VAL A 340 16.15 3.84 11.22
N PHE A 341 17.22 4.04 10.44
CA PHE A 341 17.20 3.87 8.99
C PHE A 341 16.96 2.41 8.58
N GLY A 342 17.53 1.46 9.32
CA GLY A 342 17.37 0.02 9.08
C GLY A 342 16.15 -0.62 9.75
N ASP A 343 15.44 0.10 10.63
CA ASP A 343 14.42 -0.46 11.50
C ASP A 343 13.17 0.43 11.53
N MET A 344 12.16 0.04 10.75
CA MET A 344 10.91 0.79 10.63
C MET A 344 10.13 0.87 11.95
N GLU A 345 10.25 -0.12 12.85
CA GLU A 345 9.56 -0.07 14.15
C GLU A 345 10.19 0.99 15.04
N LYS A 346 11.53 1.04 15.08
CA LYS A 346 12.28 2.09 15.78
C LYS A 346 11.98 3.46 15.20
N ARG A 347 11.93 3.59 13.87
CA ARG A 347 11.56 4.84 13.21
C ARG A 347 10.18 5.34 13.65
N LYS A 348 9.16 4.47 13.65
CA LYS A 348 7.83 4.84 14.14
C LYS A 348 7.81 5.20 15.62
N LYS A 349 8.63 4.53 16.43
CA LYS A 349 8.74 4.88 17.85
C LYS A 349 9.33 6.28 18.04
N LEU A 350 10.37 6.63 17.27
CA LEU A 350 10.92 8.00 17.22
C LEU A 350 9.86 9.01 16.77
N GLU A 351 9.12 8.72 15.70
CA GLU A 351 8.03 9.57 15.20
C GLU A 351 6.95 9.78 16.29
N SER A 352 6.59 8.74 17.06
CA SER A 352 5.63 8.85 18.18
C SER A 352 6.09 9.76 19.32
N PHE A 353 7.40 9.95 19.50
CA PHE A 353 7.95 10.85 20.51
C PHE A 353 8.08 12.29 20.03
N THR A 354 8.29 12.47 18.72
CA THR A 354 8.59 13.77 18.13
C THR A 354 7.36 14.46 17.55
N HIS A 355 6.42 13.70 16.98
CA HIS A 355 5.22 14.29 16.35
C HIS A 355 4.34 15.09 17.33
N PRO A 356 4.00 14.60 18.54
CA PRO A 356 3.18 15.38 19.47
C PRO A 356 3.75 16.77 19.81
N PRO A 357 5.01 16.92 20.27
CA PRO A 357 5.56 18.24 20.55
C PRO A 357 5.74 19.10 19.28
N ILE A 358 5.97 18.50 18.10
CA ILE A 358 5.98 19.25 16.83
C ILE A 358 4.63 19.90 16.57
N TYR A 359 3.53 19.15 16.74
CA TYR A 359 2.19 19.69 16.53
C TYR A 359 1.82 20.75 17.58
N GLU A 360 2.18 20.55 18.85
CA GLU A 360 1.96 21.55 19.91
C GLU A 360 2.64 22.88 19.56
N GLU A 361 3.91 22.83 19.12
CA GLU A 361 4.65 24.01 18.73
C GLU A 361 4.09 24.66 17.45
N PHE A 362 3.68 23.85 16.47
CA PHE A 362 2.99 24.34 15.27
C PHE A 362 1.70 25.10 15.62
N PHE A 363 0.86 24.55 16.50
CA PHE A 363 -0.38 25.21 16.93
C PHE A 363 -0.08 26.48 17.71
N ARG A 364 0.93 26.47 18.58
CA ARG A 364 1.36 27.65 19.34
C ARG A 364 1.80 28.79 18.42
N GLN A 365 2.64 28.51 17.43
CA GLN A 365 3.10 29.51 16.46
C GLN A 365 1.95 30.04 15.60
N THR A 366 1.09 29.14 15.11
CA THR A 366 -0.10 29.51 14.32
C THR A 366 -1.02 30.44 15.11
N ALA A 367 -1.36 30.09 16.35
CA ALA A 367 -2.20 30.90 17.22
C ALA A 367 -1.55 32.27 17.54
N ALA A 368 -0.24 32.31 17.77
CA ALA A 368 0.47 33.56 18.03
C ALA A 368 0.48 34.51 16.82
N ILE A 369 0.56 33.97 15.60
CA ILE A 369 0.47 34.75 14.37
C ILE A 369 -0.97 35.24 14.15
N ALA A 370 -1.95 34.34 14.27
CA ALA A 370 -3.37 34.67 14.11
C ALA A 370 -3.84 35.73 15.13
N ALA A 371 -3.34 35.69 16.37
CA ALA A 371 -3.66 36.71 17.38
C ALA A 371 -3.15 38.12 17.01
N ARG A 372 -2.07 38.22 16.24
CA ARG A 372 -1.51 39.51 15.77
C ARG A 372 -2.11 39.97 14.46
N ASN A 373 -2.40 39.02 13.56
CA ASN A 373 -3.03 39.25 12.28
C ASN A 373 -4.02 38.12 12.00
N PRO A 374 -5.30 38.28 12.36
CA PRO A 374 -6.34 37.26 12.17
C PRO A 374 -6.51 36.88 10.69
N ASP A 375 -6.16 37.79 9.79
CA ASP A 375 -6.31 37.60 8.35
C ASP A 375 -4.97 37.24 7.67
N ALA A 376 -3.99 36.73 8.42
CA ALA A 376 -2.71 36.32 7.86
C ALA A 376 -2.83 35.14 6.88
N VAL A 377 -2.02 35.19 5.81
CA VAL A 377 -1.70 34.02 5.00
C VAL A 377 -0.38 33.45 5.52
N ILE A 378 -0.48 32.37 6.29
CA ILE A 378 0.66 31.73 6.97
C ILE A 378 1.18 30.62 6.07
N GLN A 379 2.45 30.71 5.68
CA GLN A 379 3.11 29.64 4.94
C GLN A 379 3.72 28.64 5.93
N VAL A 380 3.49 27.36 5.68
CA VAL A 380 3.98 26.28 6.53
C VAL A 380 4.83 25.36 5.69
N ALA A 381 6.15 25.43 5.88
CA ALA A 381 7.10 24.68 5.08
C ALA A 381 7.28 23.26 5.64
N VAL A 382 6.83 22.26 4.87
CA VAL A 382 6.92 20.83 5.25
C VAL A 382 7.49 20.01 4.08
N PRO A 383 8.75 19.55 4.13
CA PRO A 383 9.36 18.80 3.03
C PRO A 383 8.62 17.50 2.69
N LEU A 384 8.14 16.79 3.72
CA LEU A 384 7.47 15.49 3.61
C LEU A 384 5.95 15.59 3.76
N LEU A 385 5.35 16.74 3.39
CA LEU A 385 3.94 17.05 3.60
C LEU A 385 3.02 15.93 3.08
N ILE A 386 3.29 15.47 1.85
CA ILE A 386 2.49 14.46 1.15
C ILE A 386 2.74 13.06 1.73
N GLU A 387 4.00 12.73 1.98
CA GLU A 387 4.44 11.45 2.51
C GLU A 387 3.91 11.19 3.93
N LEU A 388 3.82 12.24 4.74
CA LEU A 388 3.26 12.22 6.08
C LEU A 388 1.73 12.38 6.10
N ASN A 389 1.11 12.50 4.92
CA ASN A 389 -0.34 12.66 4.76
C ASN A 389 -0.90 13.88 5.52
N LEU A 390 -0.20 15.02 5.52
CA LEU A 390 -0.57 16.23 6.28
C LEU A 390 -1.42 17.24 5.47
N GLN A 391 -1.82 16.89 4.25
CA GLN A 391 -2.58 17.76 3.34
C GLN A 391 -3.82 18.38 4.00
N TYR A 392 -4.53 17.58 4.80
CA TYR A 392 -5.77 17.95 5.46
C TYR A 392 -5.62 19.09 6.50
N LEU A 393 -4.39 19.42 6.91
CA LEU A 393 -4.10 20.52 7.83
C LEU A 393 -4.13 21.89 7.14
N PHE A 394 -4.02 21.93 5.82
CA PHE A 394 -3.82 23.16 5.05
C PHE A 394 -5.06 23.50 4.24
N ASP A 395 -5.28 24.78 3.96
CA ASP A 395 -6.37 25.24 3.10
C ASP A 395 -6.02 25.05 1.62
N LYS A 396 -4.75 25.28 1.29
CA LYS A 396 -4.17 25.06 -0.04
C LYS A 396 -2.74 24.55 0.06
N ILE A 397 -2.31 23.81 -0.96
CA ILE A 397 -0.96 23.24 -1.05
C ILE A 397 -0.22 23.90 -2.22
N LEU A 398 0.97 24.43 -1.91
CA LEU A 398 1.93 24.94 -2.87
C LEU A 398 3.07 23.92 -3.04
N VAL A 399 3.22 23.38 -4.25
CA VAL A 399 4.33 22.50 -4.61
C VAL A 399 5.38 23.27 -5.40
N ILE A 400 6.62 23.28 -4.89
CA ILE A 400 7.79 23.77 -5.64
C ILE A 400 8.32 22.63 -6.49
N HIS A 401 8.20 22.79 -7.80
CA HIS A 401 8.57 21.76 -8.77
C HIS A 401 9.90 22.08 -9.45
N VAL A 402 10.70 21.03 -9.59
CA VAL A 402 11.83 20.94 -10.52
C VAL A 402 11.93 19.47 -10.96
N PRO A 403 12.30 19.19 -12.20
CA PRO A 403 12.56 17.82 -12.67
C PRO A 403 13.58 17.09 -11.79
N ALA A 404 13.39 15.78 -11.62
CA ALA A 404 14.26 14.95 -10.78
C ALA A 404 15.75 15.06 -11.15
N GLN A 405 16.07 15.21 -12.43
CA GLN A 405 17.44 15.40 -12.90
C GLN A 405 18.09 16.67 -12.31
N ILE A 406 17.35 17.78 -12.30
CA ILE A 406 17.81 19.05 -11.71
C ILE A 406 17.94 18.92 -10.19
N GLN A 407 17.07 18.14 -9.53
CA GLN A 407 17.20 17.87 -8.09
C GLN A 407 18.49 17.13 -7.76
N VAL A 408 18.84 16.11 -8.56
CA VAL A 408 20.08 15.35 -8.42
C VAL A 408 21.29 16.26 -8.58
N GLU A 409 21.35 17.04 -9.65
CA GLU A 409 22.46 17.97 -9.92
C GLU A 409 22.64 19.00 -8.80
N ARG A 410 21.56 19.65 -8.37
CA ARG A 410 21.60 20.65 -7.29
C ARG A 410 22.00 20.02 -5.96
N LEU A 411 21.53 18.81 -5.67
CA LEU A 411 21.85 18.11 -4.43
C LEU A 411 23.33 17.67 -4.40
N ALA A 412 23.82 17.10 -5.50
CA ALA A 412 25.22 16.72 -5.66
C ALA A 412 26.16 17.92 -5.47
N GLN A 413 25.86 19.06 -6.10
CA GLN A 413 26.64 20.29 -5.94
C GLN A 413 26.59 20.86 -4.53
N ARG A 414 25.41 20.90 -3.90
CA ARG A 414 25.22 21.48 -2.56
C ARG A 414 25.93 20.67 -1.48
N ASP A 415 25.84 19.34 -1.55
CA ASP A 415 26.32 18.45 -0.49
C ASP A 415 27.70 17.84 -0.81
N GLY A 416 28.25 18.09 -2.00
CA GLY A 416 29.56 17.57 -2.43
C GLY A 416 29.58 16.05 -2.60
N ILE A 417 28.44 15.46 -2.99
CA ILE A 417 28.24 14.01 -3.17
C ILE A 417 28.12 13.66 -4.65
N SER A 418 28.25 12.37 -4.98
CA SER A 418 28.05 11.90 -6.36
C SER A 418 26.58 11.99 -6.80
N GLU A 419 26.33 12.12 -8.11
CA GLU A 419 24.96 12.08 -8.67
C GLU A 419 24.24 10.76 -8.32
N ALA A 420 24.97 9.65 -8.26
CA ALA A 420 24.41 8.36 -7.87
C ALA A 420 23.94 8.35 -6.40
N GLU A 421 24.70 8.95 -5.49
CA GLU A 421 24.31 9.13 -4.09
C GLU A 421 23.11 10.07 -3.95
N ALA A 422 23.13 11.21 -4.65
CA ALA A 422 22.02 12.15 -4.69
C ALA A 422 20.73 11.50 -5.21
N ALA A 423 20.80 10.71 -6.28
CA ALA A 423 19.67 9.96 -6.82
C ALA A 423 19.13 8.92 -5.82
N ASN A 424 20.00 8.28 -5.04
CA ASN A 424 19.56 7.36 -3.99
C ASN A 424 18.87 8.06 -2.83
N ILE A 425 19.31 9.25 -2.43
CA ILE A 425 18.63 10.08 -1.44
C ILE A 425 17.24 10.48 -1.96
N LEU A 426 17.15 10.86 -3.23
CA LEU A 426 15.90 11.29 -3.85
C LEU A 426 14.81 10.19 -3.82
N LYS A 427 15.20 8.92 -3.96
CA LYS A 427 14.30 7.75 -3.89
C LYS A 427 13.62 7.56 -2.53
N ALA A 428 14.10 8.22 -1.47
CA ALA A 428 13.47 8.15 -0.15
C ALA A 428 12.21 9.04 -0.04
N GLN A 429 11.99 9.94 -1.00
CA GLN A 429 10.82 10.84 -1.07
C GLN A 429 9.85 10.37 -2.15
N LEU A 430 8.59 10.81 -2.07
CA LEU A 430 7.64 10.61 -3.17
C LEU A 430 8.16 11.36 -4.41
N PRO A 431 8.15 10.74 -5.61
CA PRO A 431 8.57 11.42 -6.84
C PRO A 431 7.90 12.77 -6.99
N ILE A 432 8.66 13.79 -7.41
CA ILE A 432 8.17 15.17 -7.45
C ILE A 432 6.96 15.35 -8.36
N ASP A 433 6.92 14.63 -9.48
CA ASP A 433 5.79 14.66 -10.41
C ASP A 433 4.53 14.03 -9.81
N GLU A 434 4.67 13.00 -8.97
CA GLU A 434 3.56 12.44 -8.20
C GLU A 434 3.05 13.42 -7.13
N LYS A 435 3.87 14.36 -6.65
CA LYS A 435 3.40 15.39 -5.70
C LYS A 435 2.45 16.39 -6.36
N LEU A 436 2.53 16.59 -7.68
CA LEU A 436 1.71 17.56 -8.41
C LEU A 436 0.21 17.27 -8.34
N GLN A 437 -0.19 16.00 -8.21
CA GLN A 437 -1.60 15.62 -8.08
C GLN A 437 -2.27 16.14 -6.79
N PHE A 438 -1.47 16.57 -5.81
CA PHE A 438 -1.93 17.14 -4.55
C PHE A 438 -1.79 18.67 -4.49
N ALA A 439 -1.27 19.30 -5.56
CA ALA A 439 -0.99 20.72 -5.59
C ALA A 439 -2.22 21.54 -5.98
N ASP A 440 -2.51 22.59 -5.21
CA ASP A 440 -3.41 23.65 -5.66
C ASP A 440 -2.66 24.72 -6.46
N PHE A 441 -1.41 24.98 -6.06
CA PHE A 441 -0.50 25.90 -6.72
C PHE A 441 0.82 25.21 -6.99
N VAL A 442 1.44 25.56 -8.11
CA VAL A 442 2.77 25.06 -8.49
C VAL A 442 3.68 26.24 -8.80
N VAL A 443 4.88 26.23 -8.22
CA VAL A 443 5.96 27.12 -8.62
C VAL A 443 7.00 26.28 -9.35
N ASP A 444 7.16 26.55 -10.64
CA ASP A 444 8.25 26.01 -11.44
C ASP A 444 9.54 26.76 -11.10
N ASN A 445 10.48 26.08 -10.45
CA ASN A 445 11.77 26.65 -10.05
C ASN A 445 12.95 26.14 -10.91
N THR A 446 12.67 25.81 -12.17
CA THR A 446 13.70 25.46 -13.17
C THR A 446 14.39 26.69 -13.77
N GLY A 447 13.68 27.81 -13.86
CA GLY A 447 14.18 29.08 -14.40
C GLY A 447 15.08 29.88 -13.44
N ASP A 448 15.29 31.15 -13.77
CA ASP A 448 16.05 32.07 -12.93
C ASP A 448 15.20 32.61 -11.75
N LEU A 449 15.87 33.30 -10.82
CA LEU A 449 15.20 33.88 -9.65
C LEU A 449 14.11 34.90 -10.02
N ALA A 450 14.22 35.60 -11.15
CA ALA A 450 13.22 36.57 -11.57
C ALA A 450 11.95 35.87 -12.08
N TYR A 451 12.10 34.76 -12.80
CA TYR A 451 11.02 33.90 -13.24
C TYR A 451 10.26 33.30 -12.04
N THR A 452 10.98 32.76 -11.05
CA THR A 452 10.39 32.26 -9.81
C THR A 452 9.65 33.37 -9.05
N LYS A 453 10.26 34.56 -8.92
CA LYS A 453 9.61 35.71 -8.24
C LYS A 453 8.30 36.12 -8.89
N LYS A 454 8.21 36.14 -10.23
CA LYS A 454 6.97 36.47 -10.94
C LYS A 454 5.84 35.48 -10.62
N GLN A 455 6.14 34.18 -10.60
CA GLN A 455 5.17 33.15 -10.24
C GLN A 455 4.70 33.29 -8.79
N VAL A 456 5.63 33.51 -7.86
CA VAL A 456 5.32 33.70 -6.43
C VAL A 456 4.45 34.93 -6.22
N ALA A 457 4.77 36.05 -6.88
CA ALA A 457 3.96 37.27 -6.79
C ALA A 457 2.54 37.08 -7.35
N LYS A 458 2.41 36.33 -8.46
CA LYS A 458 1.10 35.98 -9.01
C LYS A 458 0.28 35.16 -8.02
N ILE A 459 0.84 34.06 -7.50
CA ILE A 459 0.17 33.19 -6.52
C ILE A 459 -0.21 33.98 -5.27
N TRP A 460 0.66 34.88 -4.80
CA TRP A 460 0.36 35.75 -3.67
C TRP A 460 -0.85 36.64 -3.93
N ASN A 461 -0.93 37.27 -5.10
CA ASN A 461 -2.09 38.07 -5.48
C ASN A 461 -3.36 37.21 -5.57
N ASP A 462 -3.29 36.04 -6.20
CA ASP A 462 -4.42 35.10 -6.32
C ASP A 462 -4.94 34.68 -4.93
N LEU A 463 -4.04 34.46 -3.96
CA LEU A 463 -4.39 34.14 -2.57
C LEU A 463 -5.06 35.31 -1.85
N GLN A 464 -4.65 36.54 -2.12
CA GLN A 464 -5.26 37.75 -1.55
C GLN A 464 -6.64 38.03 -2.18
N GLU A 465 -6.78 37.89 -3.50
CA GLU A 465 -8.04 38.09 -4.23
C GLU A 465 -9.07 37.01 -3.91
N GLY A 466 -8.65 35.74 -3.86
CA GLY A 466 -9.51 34.62 -3.50
C GLY A 466 -10.13 34.72 -2.10
N ARG A 467 -9.48 35.46 -1.19
CA ARG A 467 -10.02 35.79 0.14
C ARG A 467 -11.02 36.93 0.16
N LEU A 468 -10.95 37.86 -0.80
CA LEU A 468 -11.89 38.98 -0.91
C LEU A 468 -13.23 38.57 -1.52
N ALA A 469 -13.28 37.40 -2.18
CA ALA A 469 -14.46 36.87 -2.86
C ALA A 469 -15.28 35.85 -2.05
N SER A 470 -14.77 35.42 -0.88
CA SER A 470 -15.39 34.49 0.08
C SER A 470 -15.78 35.22 1.36
#